data_AF-A0A943JZB7-F1
#
_entry.id   AF-A0A943JZB7-F1
#
_cell.length_a   1.000
_cell.length_b   1.000
_cell.length_c   1.000
_cell.angle_alpha   90.00
_cell.angle_beta   90.00
_cell.angle_gamma   90.00
#
_symmetry.space_group_name_H-M   'P 1'
#
loop_
_entity.id
_entity.type
_entity.pdbx_description
1 polymer ?
#
loop_
_entity_poly.entity_id
_entity_poly.type
_entity_poly.pdbx_seq_one_letter_code
_entity_poly.pdbx_strand_id
1 'polypeptide(L)'
;MKKINLRTNAFTLAEVLITIGIIGIVAAMTIPALLVQNRERENTAKLKKAYSSMTQAITRATTDFGTPDYWELTAKDSDVGAANMVKILSPYFNVNKMCSADLNCWPDVTTKKLNLDADDNFKTNTKYAAFTINDGSHYAFNIESPDCTAVFGETKALKNVCATFTVDVNGSKNPNQFGYDIFRFYVTKYGLQPYGLESDTSYTFKDNCSGSSNGYGCTAWVILKSNMDYLHCSGLEWNGKDRCIVLKNSKYDSSL
;
A
#
# COMPACT_ATOMS: atom_id res chain seq x y z
N MET A 1 69.87 -4.95 -22.87
CA MET A 1 68.49 -5.23 -22.40
C MET A 1 68.23 -4.43 -21.14
N LYS A 2 67.33 -3.44 -21.17
CA LYS A 2 66.93 -2.67 -19.96
C LYS A 2 66.03 -3.55 -19.10
N LYS A 3 66.47 -3.91 -17.89
CA LYS A 3 65.60 -4.52 -16.87
C LYS A 3 64.63 -3.46 -16.37
N ILE A 4 63.35 -3.60 -16.71
CA ILE A 4 62.27 -2.82 -16.11
C ILE A 4 62.06 -3.38 -14.71
N ASN A 5 62.45 -2.62 -13.69
CA ASN A 5 62.29 -2.98 -12.29
C ASN A 5 60.89 -2.52 -11.84
N LEU A 6 59.89 -3.39 -12.01
CA LEU A 6 58.54 -3.13 -11.50
C LEU A 6 58.57 -3.28 -9.98
N ARG A 7 58.68 -2.16 -9.25
CA ARG A 7 58.34 -2.12 -7.82
C ARG A 7 56.84 -2.38 -7.70
N THR A 8 56.46 -3.61 -7.38
CA THR A 8 55.07 -3.94 -7.05
C THR A 8 54.78 -3.42 -5.66
N ASN A 9 54.10 -2.29 -5.56
CA ASN A 9 53.51 -1.82 -4.30
C ASN A 9 52.37 -2.79 -3.97
N ALA A 10 52.64 -3.78 -3.12
CA ALA A 10 51.62 -4.68 -2.58
C ALA A 10 51.04 -4.06 -1.31
N PHE A 11 49.71 -4.10 -1.16
CA PHE A 11 49.06 -3.68 0.08
C PHE A 11 49.48 -4.59 1.23
N THR A 12 49.73 -3.99 2.39
CA THR A 12 49.97 -4.74 3.62
C THR A 12 48.67 -5.39 4.10
N LEU A 13 48.79 -6.52 4.82
CA LEU A 13 47.63 -7.17 5.43
C LEU A 13 46.86 -6.20 6.35
N ALA A 14 47.57 -5.33 7.06
CA ALA A 14 46.96 -4.32 7.92
C ALA A 14 46.15 -3.29 7.14
N GLU A 15 46.64 -2.77 6.01
CA GLU A 15 45.90 -1.84 5.14
C GLU A 15 44.62 -2.50 4.59
N VAL A 16 44.69 -3.76 4.18
CA VAL A 16 43.52 -4.50 3.70
C VAL A 16 42.51 -4.74 4.82
N LEU A 17 42.94 -5.08 6.03
CA LEU A 17 42.05 -5.29 7.17
C LEU A 17 41.36 -4.00 7.63
N ILE A 18 42.10 -2.88 7.67
CA ILE A 18 41.53 -1.58 8.04
C ILE A 18 40.51 -1.14 7.00
N THR A 19 40.81 -1.29 5.70
CA THR A 19 39.88 -0.91 4.62
C THR A 19 38.61 -1.75 4.62
N ILE A 20 38.72 -3.07 4.76
CA ILE A 20 37.55 -3.96 4.89
C ILE A 20 36.77 -3.64 6.17
N GLY A 21 37.45 -3.32 7.28
CA GLY A 21 36.81 -2.91 8.53
C GLY A 21 36.00 -1.63 8.39
N ILE A 22 36.56 -0.59 7.74
CA ILE A 22 35.86 0.67 7.48
C ILE A 22 34.67 0.46 6.55
N ILE A 23 34.85 -0.28 5.44
CA ILE A 23 33.76 -0.60 4.51
C ILE A 23 32.67 -1.39 5.23
N GLY A 24 33.03 -2.34 6.08
CA GLY A 24 32.10 -3.14 6.86
C GLY A 24 31.23 -2.30 7.81
N ILE A 25 31.83 -1.36 8.54
CA ILE A 25 31.10 -0.46 9.45
C ILE A 25 30.15 0.44 8.66
N VAL A 26 30.63 1.08 7.59
CA VAL A 26 29.81 1.99 6.78
C VAL A 26 28.66 1.24 6.11
N ALA A 27 28.93 0.05 5.55
CA ALA A 27 27.91 -0.81 4.94
C ALA A 27 26.84 -1.23 5.97
N ALA A 28 27.24 -1.63 7.18
CA ALA A 28 26.30 -2.03 8.23
C ALA A 28 25.34 -0.91 8.63
N MET A 29 25.77 0.35 8.61
CA MET A 29 24.92 1.50 8.92
C MET A 29 24.03 1.93 7.74
N THR A 30 24.49 1.75 6.50
CA THR A 30 23.81 2.29 5.31
C THR A 30 22.86 1.29 4.64
N ILE A 31 23.19 0.00 4.63
CA ILE A 31 22.38 -1.05 3.99
C ILE A 31 20.95 -1.09 4.55
N PRO A 32 20.71 -1.10 5.88
CA PRO A 32 19.35 -1.16 6.42
C PRO A 32 18.50 0.04 5.98
N ALA A 33 19.06 1.26 6.05
CA ALA A 33 18.35 2.48 5.65
C ALA A 33 17.98 2.48 4.16
N LEU A 34 18.92 2.07 3.29
CA LEU A 34 18.68 1.95 1.85
C LEU A 34 17.62 0.90 1.52
N LEU A 35 17.60 -0.24 2.25
CA LEU A 35 16.59 -1.28 2.05
C LEU A 35 15.19 -0.79 2.44
N VAL A 36 15.06 -0.06 3.55
CA VAL A 36 13.78 0.54 3.98
C VAL A 36 13.29 1.54 2.93
N GLN A 37 14.16 2.46 2.51
CA GLN A 37 13.81 3.47 1.50
C GLN A 37 13.41 2.84 0.15
N ASN A 38 14.12 1.80 -0.28
CA ASN A 38 13.78 1.07 -1.51
C ASN A 38 12.41 0.38 -1.40
N ARG A 39 12.08 -0.23 -0.26
CA ARG A 39 10.77 -0.85 -0.03
C ARG A 39 9.64 0.18 -0.04
N GLU A 40 9.82 1.32 0.60
CA GLU A 40 8.82 2.40 0.59
C GLU A 40 8.57 2.93 -0.83
N ARG A 41 9.64 3.10 -1.62
CA ARG A 41 9.53 3.49 -3.04
C ARG A 41 8.83 2.44 -3.88
N GLU A 42 9.17 1.17 -3.67
CA GLU A 42 8.53 0.03 -4.35
C GLU A 42 7.04 -0.05 -4.00
N ASN A 43 6.69 0.02 -2.71
CA ASN A 43 5.30 -0.02 -2.25
C ASN A 43 4.50 1.16 -2.80
N THR A 44 5.08 2.37 -2.82
CA THR A 44 4.45 3.56 -3.41
C THR A 44 4.14 3.34 -4.90
N ALA A 45 5.09 2.82 -5.66
CA ALA A 45 4.91 2.55 -7.08
C ALA A 45 3.85 1.46 -7.33
N LYS A 46 3.87 0.38 -6.54
CA LYS A 46 2.89 -0.70 -6.65
C LYS A 46 1.49 -0.26 -6.23
N LEU A 47 1.36 0.57 -5.20
CA LEU A 47 0.06 1.13 -4.78
C LEU A 47 -0.55 1.97 -5.90
N LYS A 48 0.24 2.85 -6.53
CA LYS A 48 -0.23 3.66 -7.66
C LYS A 48 -0.66 2.80 -8.84
N LYS A 49 0.10 1.73 -9.13
CA LYS A 49 -0.29 0.75 -10.15
C LYS A 49 -1.62 0.08 -9.79
N ALA A 50 -1.78 -0.39 -8.55
CA ALA A 50 -3.02 -1.00 -8.08
C ALA A 50 -4.21 -0.03 -8.18
N TYR A 51 -4.03 1.22 -7.77
CA TYR A 51 -5.04 2.29 -7.90
C TYR A 51 -5.43 2.52 -9.36
N SER A 52 -4.46 2.64 -10.26
CA SER A 52 -4.71 2.83 -11.70
C SER A 52 -5.46 1.64 -12.30
N SER A 53 -4.99 0.41 -12.04
CA SER A 53 -5.61 -0.81 -12.55
C SER A 53 -7.04 -0.99 -12.01
N MET A 54 -7.25 -0.74 -10.72
CA MET A 54 -8.58 -0.84 -10.10
C MET A 54 -9.54 0.24 -10.59
N THR A 55 -9.05 1.47 -10.77
CA THR A 55 -9.85 2.54 -11.37
C THR A 55 -10.30 2.16 -12.77
N GLN A 56 -9.40 1.61 -13.60
CA GLN A 56 -9.74 1.12 -14.93
C GLN A 56 -10.74 -0.05 -14.89
N ALA A 57 -10.57 -1.01 -13.98
CA ALA A 57 -11.49 -2.13 -13.80
C ALA A 57 -12.90 -1.64 -13.40
N ILE A 58 -13.00 -0.73 -12.43
CA ILE A 58 -14.27 -0.14 -12.01
C ILE A 58 -14.92 0.62 -13.17
N THR A 59 -14.16 1.42 -13.92
CA THR A 59 -14.71 2.14 -15.08
C THR A 59 -15.28 1.20 -16.14
N ARG A 60 -14.59 0.08 -16.43
CA ARG A 60 -15.08 -0.94 -17.37
C ARG A 60 -16.31 -1.67 -16.82
N ALA A 61 -16.25 -2.11 -15.57
CA ALA A 61 -17.39 -2.72 -14.88
C ALA A 61 -18.61 -1.80 -14.86
N THR A 62 -18.42 -0.48 -14.67
CA THR A 62 -19.51 0.50 -14.72
C THR A 62 -20.09 0.67 -16.12
N THR A 63 -19.28 0.45 -17.15
CA THR A 63 -19.76 0.45 -18.54
C THR A 63 -20.60 -0.79 -18.85
N ASP A 64 -20.20 -1.94 -18.32
CA ASP A 64 -20.84 -3.24 -18.62
C ASP A 64 -22.07 -3.51 -17.75
N PHE A 65 -22.05 -3.12 -16.48
CA PHE A 65 -23.06 -3.47 -15.47
C PHE A 65 -23.75 -2.26 -14.83
N GLY A 66 -23.37 -1.04 -15.19
CA GLY A 66 -23.83 0.18 -14.52
C GLY A 66 -23.10 0.46 -13.21
N THR A 67 -23.54 1.47 -12.47
CA THR A 67 -22.87 1.88 -11.22
C THR A 67 -22.91 0.77 -10.16
N PRO A 68 -21.99 0.77 -9.17
CA PRO A 68 -21.87 -0.33 -8.22
C PRO A 68 -23.13 -0.70 -7.40
N ASP A 69 -24.11 0.19 -7.30
CA ASP A 69 -25.44 -0.11 -6.72
C ASP A 69 -26.26 -1.11 -7.56
N TYR A 70 -25.90 -1.34 -8.82
CA TYR A 70 -26.50 -2.36 -9.68
C TYR A 70 -25.73 -3.69 -9.66
N TRP A 71 -24.65 -3.80 -8.91
CA TRP A 71 -23.78 -4.98 -8.89
C TRP A 71 -24.31 -6.12 -8.01
N GLU A 72 -25.60 -6.07 -7.65
CA GLU A 72 -26.27 -7.04 -6.78
C GLU A 72 -25.49 -7.25 -5.47
N LEU A 73 -24.89 -6.18 -4.93
CA LEU A 73 -24.20 -6.23 -3.65
C LEU A 73 -25.21 -6.64 -2.57
N THR A 74 -24.79 -7.49 -1.64
CA THR A 74 -25.66 -7.92 -0.54
C THR A 74 -25.02 -7.59 0.81
N ALA A 75 -25.66 -8.02 1.90
CA ALA A 75 -25.31 -7.81 3.30
C ALA A 75 -23.95 -7.13 3.59
N LYS A 76 -24.02 -6.01 4.34
CA LYS A 76 -22.84 -5.38 4.95
C LYS A 76 -22.05 -6.41 5.75
N ASP A 77 -20.72 -6.31 5.73
CA ASP A 77 -19.85 -7.15 6.56
C ASP A 77 -20.07 -8.66 6.33
N SER A 78 -20.30 -9.04 5.07
CA SER A 78 -20.47 -10.43 4.65
C SER A 78 -19.67 -10.74 3.39
N ASP A 79 -18.98 -11.86 3.41
CA ASP A 79 -18.30 -12.53 2.31
C ASP A 79 -19.23 -12.81 1.13
N VAL A 80 -20.46 -13.24 1.40
CA VAL A 80 -21.52 -13.40 0.38
C VAL A 80 -21.86 -12.03 -0.24
N GLY A 81 -21.91 -10.98 0.58
CA GLY A 81 -22.03 -9.59 0.13
C GLY A 81 -20.90 -9.15 -0.79
N ALA A 82 -19.67 -9.46 -0.41
CA ALA A 82 -18.48 -9.08 -1.14
C ALA A 82 -18.18 -9.98 -2.36
N ALA A 83 -18.76 -11.19 -2.43
CA ALA A 83 -18.49 -12.15 -3.50
C ALA A 83 -18.84 -11.60 -4.89
N ASN A 84 -19.92 -10.82 -5.00
CA ASN A 84 -20.30 -10.20 -6.27
C ASN A 84 -19.30 -9.15 -6.73
N MET A 85 -18.67 -8.42 -5.81
CA MET A 85 -17.57 -7.49 -6.12
C MET A 85 -16.40 -8.22 -6.79
N VAL A 86 -16.01 -9.36 -6.21
CA VAL A 86 -14.96 -10.22 -6.77
C VAL A 86 -15.35 -10.77 -8.13
N LYS A 87 -16.59 -11.29 -8.27
CA LYS A 87 -17.11 -11.83 -9.53
C LYS A 87 -17.11 -10.81 -10.66
N ILE A 88 -17.48 -9.56 -10.37
CA ILE A 88 -17.58 -8.50 -11.36
C ILE A 88 -16.20 -7.91 -11.71
N LEU A 89 -15.33 -7.70 -10.72
CA LEU A 89 -14.06 -7.02 -10.96
C LEU A 89 -12.94 -7.95 -11.43
N SER A 90 -12.93 -9.20 -10.98
CA SER A 90 -11.85 -10.15 -11.29
C SER A 90 -11.61 -10.41 -12.78
N PRO A 91 -12.60 -10.42 -13.69
CA PRO A 91 -12.37 -10.61 -15.13
C PRO A 91 -11.53 -9.51 -15.78
N TYR A 92 -11.42 -8.33 -15.14
CA TYR A 92 -10.57 -7.24 -15.63
C TYR A 92 -9.11 -7.36 -15.20
N PHE A 93 -8.75 -8.43 -14.47
CA PHE A 93 -7.39 -8.69 -14.00
C PHE A 93 -6.88 -10.06 -14.46
N ASN A 94 -5.55 -10.17 -14.54
CA ASN A 94 -4.89 -11.46 -14.69
C ASN A 94 -4.81 -12.13 -13.30
N VAL A 95 -5.89 -12.81 -12.93
CA VAL A 95 -6.05 -13.46 -11.62
C VAL A 95 -5.23 -14.74 -11.54
N ASN A 96 -4.46 -14.87 -10.47
CA ASN A 96 -3.70 -16.08 -10.15
C ASN A 96 -4.56 -17.06 -9.35
N LYS A 97 -5.23 -16.56 -8.30
CA LYS A 97 -6.13 -17.35 -7.44
C LYS A 97 -7.37 -16.55 -7.08
N MET A 98 -8.53 -17.17 -7.29
CA MET A 98 -9.84 -16.66 -6.86
C MET A 98 -10.16 -17.18 -5.46
N CYS A 99 -10.57 -16.29 -4.56
CA CYS A 99 -10.99 -16.67 -3.22
C CYS A 99 -12.24 -15.90 -2.85
N SER A 100 -13.36 -16.47 -3.27
CA SER A 100 -14.68 -15.99 -2.90
C SER A 100 -14.90 -16.20 -1.38
N ALA A 101 -16.00 -16.81 -0.95
CA ALA A 101 -16.27 -17.05 0.48
C ALA A 101 -15.15 -17.88 1.18
N ASP A 102 -14.52 -18.81 0.45
CA ASP A 102 -13.36 -19.54 0.95
C ASP A 102 -12.08 -18.74 0.66
N LEU A 103 -11.71 -17.83 1.58
CA LEU A 103 -10.58 -16.89 1.53
C LEU A 103 -9.16 -17.53 1.47
N ASN A 104 -9.04 -18.74 0.94
CA ASN A 104 -7.86 -19.62 0.97
C ASN A 104 -6.62 -19.13 0.17
N CYS A 105 -6.68 -18.01 -0.54
CA CYS A 105 -5.53 -17.41 -1.22
C CYS A 105 -4.94 -16.20 -0.48
N TRP A 106 -5.60 -15.74 0.59
CA TRP A 106 -4.96 -14.81 1.51
C TRP A 106 -4.16 -15.58 2.57
N PRO A 107 -3.02 -15.03 3.01
CA PRO A 107 -2.22 -15.64 4.05
C PRO A 107 -2.99 -15.69 5.37
N ASP A 108 -2.79 -16.77 6.12
CA ASP A 108 -3.32 -16.92 7.47
C ASP A 108 -2.46 -16.13 8.47
N VAL A 109 -2.55 -14.81 8.38
CA VAL A 109 -1.70 -13.89 9.13
C VAL A 109 -2.58 -12.78 9.67
N THR A 110 -2.45 -12.54 10.98
CA THR A 110 -2.98 -11.33 11.61
C THR A 110 -2.15 -10.14 11.15
N THR A 111 -2.81 -9.22 10.44
CA THR A 111 -2.20 -7.98 9.97
C THR A 111 -1.94 -7.02 11.11
N LYS A 112 -1.09 -6.03 10.86
CA LYS A 112 -0.72 -5.01 11.84
C LYS A 112 -1.25 -3.65 11.45
N LYS A 113 -1.72 -2.90 12.43
CA LYS A 113 -1.91 -1.46 12.32
C LYS A 113 -0.57 -0.76 12.15
N LEU A 114 -0.61 0.52 11.75
CA LEU A 114 0.61 1.32 11.64
C LEU A 114 1.37 1.43 12.98
N ASN A 115 0.65 1.49 14.09
CA ASN A 115 1.20 1.46 15.45
C ASN A 115 1.67 0.07 15.94
N LEU A 116 1.69 -0.94 15.07
CA LEU A 116 2.09 -2.34 15.33
C LEU A 116 1.11 -3.18 16.15
N ASP A 117 -0.03 -2.63 16.58
CA ASP A 117 -1.09 -3.41 17.18
C ASP A 117 -1.67 -4.41 16.18
N ALA A 118 -2.17 -5.53 16.68
CA ALA A 118 -2.92 -6.47 15.86
C ALA A 118 -4.18 -5.81 15.27
N ASP A 119 -4.47 -6.17 14.03
CA ASP A 119 -5.71 -5.82 13.35
C ASP A 119 -6.45 -7.09 12.90
N ASP A 120 -6.84 -7.16 11.64
CA ASP A 120 -7.66 -8.22 11.08
C ASP A 120 -6.83 -9.40 10.57
N ASN A 121 -7.46 -10.57 10.51
CA ASN A 121 -6.99 -11.70 9.71
C ASN A 121 -7.99 -11.89 8.56
N PHE A 122 -7.62 -11.36 7.40
CA PHE A 122 -8.45 -11.38 6.19
C PHE A 122 -8.83 -12.78 5.73
N LYS A 123 -8.08 -13.82 6.07
CA LYS A 123 -8.41 -15.20 5.70
C LYS A 123 -9.55 -15.77 6.53
N THR A 124 -9.59 -15.46 7.83
CA THR A 124 -10.57 -16.03 8.76
C THR A 124 -11.81 -15.17 8.93
N ASN A 125 -11.78 -13.93 8.45
CA ASN A 125 -12.86 -12.98 8.63
C ASN A 125 -13.89 -13.08 7.50
N THR A 126 -15.10 -13.51 7.85
CA THR A 126 -16.24 -13.72 6.93
C THR A 126 -16.85 -12.43 6.40
N LYS A 127 -16.22 -11.28 6.58
CA LYS A 127 -16.63 -10.00 5.99
C LYS A 127 -16.12 -9.81 4.57
N TYR A 128 -15.03 -10.50 4.22
CA TYR A 128 -14.30 -10.22 3.00
C TYR A 128 -14.54 -11.27 1.93
N ALA A 129 -14.48 -10.82 0.68
CA ALA A 129 -14.18 -11.68 -0.46
C ALA A 129 -12.94 -11.14 -1.16
N ALA A 130 -12.14 -12.04 -1.74
CA ALA A 130 -10.81 -11.68 -2.20
C ALA A 130 -10.35 -12.36 -3.50
N PHE A 131 -9.28 -11.83 -4.07
CA PHE A 131 -8.52 -12.54 -5.08
C PHE A 131 -7.06 -12.07 -5.09
N THR A 132 -6.23 -12.85 -5.75
CA THR A 132 -4.81 -12.54 -5.93
C THR A 132 -4.51 -12.43 -7.41
N ILE A 133 -3.70 -11.47 -7.79
CA ILE A 133 -3.30 -11.24 -9.18
C ILE A 133 -1.88 -11.75 -9.44
N ASN A 134 -1.53 -11.94 -10.72
CA ASN A 134 -0.24 -12.52 -11.12
C ASN A 134 0.99 -11.72 -10.66
N ASP A 135 0.84 -10.43 -10.32
CA ASP A 135 1.96 -9.64 -9.79
C ASP A 135 2.22 -9.85 -8.29
N GLY A 136 1.42 -10.72 -7.65
CA GLY A 136 1.55 -11.11 -6.25
C GLY A 136 0.79 -10.23 -5.27
N SER A 137 0.11 -9.18 -5.73
CA SER A 137 -0.73 -8.34 -4.87
C SER A 137 -2.02 -9.06 -4.49
N HIS A 138 -2.49 -8.81 -3.26
CA HIS A 138 -3.72 -9.40 -2.73
C HIS A 138 -4.82 -8.36 -2.60
N TYR A 139 -5.98 -8.62 -3.18
CA TYR A 139 -7.12 -7.71 -3.23
C TYR A 139 -8.26 -8.30 -2.40
N ALA A 140 -8.86 -7.50 -1.53
CA ALA A 140 -9.98 -7.88 -0.69
C ALA A 140 -11.05 -6.78 -0.67
N PHE A 141 -12.31 -7.18 -0.57
CA PHE A 141 -13.44 -6.28 -0.56
C PHE A 141 -14.34 -6.55 0.63
N ASN A 142 -14.85 -5.51 1.25
CA ASN A 142 -15.92 -5.55 2.25
C ASN A 142 -17.06 -4.63 1.81
N ILE A 143 -18.31 -5.05 1.95
CA ILE A 143 -19.46 -4.20 1.62
C ILE A 143 -19.75 -3.26 2.79
N GLU A 144 -19.90 -1.96 2.50
CA GLU A 144 -20.30 -0.93 3.47
C GLU A 144 -21.79 -0.62 3.39
N SER A 145 -22.32 -0.53 2.18
CA SER A 145 -23.74 -0.35 1.89
C SER A 145 -24.07 -0.92 0.51
N PRO A 146 -24.96 -1.93 0.42
CA PRO A 146 -25.40 -2.49 -0.86
C PRO A 146 -25.92 -1.44 -1.84
N ASP A 147 -26.68 -0.46 -1.35
CA ASP A 147 -27.29 0.61 -2.14
C ASP A 147 -26.37 1.83 -2.28
N CYS A 148 -25.09 1.71 -1.92
CA CYS A 148 -24.11 2.79 -1.97
C CYS A 148 -24.51 4.04 -1.16
N THR A 149 -25.16 3.88 -0.01
CA THR A 149 -25.64 5.00 0.81
C THR A 149 -24.74 5.34 2.00
N ALA A 150 -23.61 4.64 2.17
CA ALA A 150 -22.71 4.91 3.29
C ALA A 150 -21.99 6.25 3.10
N VAL A 151 -21.87 6.99 4.20
CA VAL A 151 -21.27 8.34 4.24
C VAL A 151 -20.00 8.31 5.06
N PHE A 152 -18.88 8.63 4.42
CA PHE A 152 -17.54 8.70 5.02
C PHE A 152 -16.88 10.07 4.80
N GLY A 153 -17.61 11.04 4.26
CA GLY A 153 -17.07 12.36 3.97
C GLY A 153 -18.08 13.29 3.32
N GLU A 154 -17.59 14.45 2.89
CA GLU A 154 -18.46 15.55 2.46
C GLU A 154 -18.75 15.58 0.96
N THR A 155 -17.86 15.01 0.15
CA THR A 155 -17.99 15.00 -1.31
C THR A 155 -19.10 14.08 -1.78
N LYS A 156 -19.58 14.31 -3.01
CA LYS A 156 -20.58 13.44 -3.65
C LYS A 156 -20.15 11.97 -3.63
N ALA A 157 -18.88 11.69 -3.89
CA ALA A 157 -18.32 10.35 -3.84
C ALA A 157 -18.35 9.74 -2.43
N LEU A 158 -17.86 10.48 -1.43
CA LEU A 158 -17.79 9.98 -0.05
C LEU A 158 -19.14 9.92 0.67
N LYS A 159 -20.19 10.54 0.11
CA LYS A 159 -21.58 10.37 0.53
C LYS A 159 -22.29 9.17 -0.11
N ASN A 160 -21.64 8.50 -1.07
CA ASN A 160 -22.23 7.40 -1.83
C ASN A 160 -21.28 6.20 -1.91
N VAL A 161 -20.82 5.72 -0.75
CA VAL A 161 -19.87 4.61 -0.64
C VAL A 161 -20.60 3.27 -0.61
N CYS A 162 -20.12 2.33 -1.42
CA CYS A 162 -20.68 0.99 -1.57
C CYS A 162 -19.87 -0.05 -0.80
N ALA A 163 -18.55 0.03 -0.93
CA ALA A 163 -17.63 -0.98 -0.40
C ALA A 163 -16.27 -0.40 -0.07
N THR A 164 -15.52 -1.13 0.74
CA THR A 164 -14.11 -0.92 1.05
C THR A 164 -13.28 -1.87 0.20
N PHE A 165 -12.38 -1.33 -0.60
CA PHE A 165 -11.35 -2.10 -1.30
C PHE A 165 -10.04 -2.01 -0.52
N THR A 166 -9.53 -3.17 -0.09
CA THR A 166 -8.23 -3.31 0.55
C THR A 166 -7.26 -3.97 -0.42
N VAL A 167 -6.05 -3.40 -0.54
CA VAL A 167 -4.95 -3.97 -1.31
C VAL A 167 -3.74 -4.17 -0.42
N ASP A 168 -3.17 -5.35 -0.49
CA ASP A 168 -1.80 -5.63 -0.09
C ASP A 168 -0.91 -5.60 -1.34
N VAL A 169 0.03 -4.65 -1.39
CA VAL A 169 0.85 -4.40 -2.60
C VAL A 169 2.07 -5.30 -2.69
N ASN A 170 2.47 -5.99 -1.62
CA ASN A 170 3.61 -6.90 -1.62
C ASN A 170 3.20 -8.36 -1.37
N GLY A 171 1.90 -8.61 -1.17
CA GLY A 171 1.33 -9.92 -0.94
C GLY A 171 1.67 -10.40 0.47
N SER A 172 1.85 -11.71 0.66
CA SER A 172 2.10 -12.27 2.00
C SER A 172 3.47 -11.94 2.61
N LYS A 173 4.22 -11.00 2.03
CA LYS A 173 5.56 -10.63 2.49
C LYS A 173 5.43 -9.65 3.65
N ASN A 174 6.22 -9.86 4.69
CA ASN A 174 6.26 -8.94 5.82
C ASN A 174 6.58 -7.49 5.39
N PRO A 175 6.06 -6.47 6.10
CA PRO A 175 5.39 -6.57 7.42
C PRO A 175 3.88 -6.91 7.45
N ASN A 176 3.14 -6.89 6.34
CA ASN A 176 1.65 -7.01 6.34
C ASN A 176 1.01 -5.98 7.29
N GLN A 177 1.31 -4.71 7.06
CA GLN A 177 1.02 -3.57 7.90
C GLN A 177 0.27 -2.46 7.15
N PHE A 178 -0.83 -2.00 7.74
CA PHE A 178 -1.61 -0.87 7.24
C PHE A 178 -0.78 0.41 7.20
N GLY A 179 -0.90 1.14 6.09
CA GLY A 179 -0.12 2.34 5.85
C GLY A 179 1.34 2.07 5.48
N TYR A 180 1.76 0.81 5.29
CA TYR A 180 3.09 0.47 4.79
C TYR A 180 3.04 -0.36 3.50
N ASP A 181 2.39 -1.52 3.54
CA ASP A 181 2.14 -2.39 2.39
C ASP A 181 0.65 -2.73 2.19
N ILE A 182 -0.19 -2.51 3.21
CA ILE A 182 -1.65 -2.64 3.10
C ILE A 182 -2.32 -1.26 3.07
N PHE A 183 -3.20 -1.04 2.09
CA PHE A 183 -3.87 0.23 1.84
C PHE A 183 -5.37 0.03 1.54
N ARG A 184 -6.18 1.04 1.88
CA ARG A 184 -7.63 1.02 1.72
C ARG A 184 -8.17 2.15 0.84
N PHE A 185 -9.23 1.83 0.11
CA PHE A 185 -9.97 2.71 -0.79
C PHE A 185 -11.47 2.52 -0.59
N TYR A 186 -12.22 3.59 -0.82
CA TYR A 186 -13.66 3.54 -0.98
C TYR A 186 -14.01 3.24 -2.43
N VAL A 187 -14.76 2.18 -2.65
CA VAL A 187 -15.51 1.96 -3.89
C VAL A 187 -16.82 2.73 -3.75
N THR A 188 -16.95 3.82 -4.50
CA THR A 188 -18.13 4.70 -4.47
C THR A 188 -18.95 4.53 -5.74
N LYS A 189 -20.18 5.02 -5.72
CA LYS A 189 -21.04 5.11 -6.91
C LYS A 189 -20.38 5.86 -8.08
N TYR A 190 -19.42 6.73 -7.78
CA TYR A 190 -18.75 7.61 -8.74
C TYR A 190 -17.27 7.26 -8.97
N GLY A 191 -16.84 6.07 -8.56
CA GLY A 191 -15.48 5.58 -8.76
C GLY A 191 -14.70 5.38 -7.47
N LEU A 192 -13.39 5.14 -7.62
CA LEU A 192 -12.50 4.76 -6.53
C LEU A 192 -11.89 6.00 -5.85
N GLN A 193 -12.05 6.11 -4.52
CA GLN A 193 -11.47 7.18 -3.72
C GLN A 193 -10.51 6.61 -2.68
N PRO A 194 -9.28 7.12 -2.54
CA PRO A 194 -8.38 6.65 -1.48
C PRO A 194 -8.85 7.10 -0.09
N TYR A 195 -8.57 6.29 0.94
CA TYR A 195 -8.80 6.68 2.32
C TYR A 195 -7.89 7.83 2.74
N GLY A 196 -8.41 8.69 3.62
CA GLY A 196 -7.65 9.81 4.20
C GLY A 196 -7.58 11.05 3.34
N LEU A 197 -8.43 11.19 2.31
CA LEU A 197 -8.61 12.47 1.61
C LEU A 197 -8.96 13.61 2.58
N GLU A 198 -8.69 14.85 2.20
CA GLU A 198 -9.05 16.01 3.03
C GLU A 198 -10.56 16.10 3.31
N SER A 199 -11.39 15.58 2.39
CA SER A 199 -12.84 15.50 2.55
C SER A 199 -13.35 14.25 3.27
N ASP A 200 -12.46 13.34 3.68
CA ASP A 200 -12.77 12.15 4.46
C ASP A 200 -12.95 12.56 5.93
N THR A 201 -14.09 12.19 6.51
CA THR A 201 -14.44 12.51 7.90
C THR A 201 -14.36 11.30 8.84
N SER A 202 -14.07 10.11 8.30
CA SER A 202 -14.08 8.85 9.06
C SER A 202 -12.69 8.29 9.27
N TYR A 203 -11.85 8.28 8.23
CA TYR A 203 -10.47 7.81 8.29
C TYR A 203 -9.49 8.91 7.84
N THR A 204 -9.63 10.08 8.45
CA THR A 204 -8.84 11.28 8.14
C THR A 204 -7.34 10.98 8.17
N PHE A 205 -6.56 11.60 7.27
CA PHE A 205 -5.10 11.49 7.28
C PHE A 205 -4.50 11.88 8.63
N LYS A 206 -4.99 12.96 9.25
CA LYS A 206 -4.43 13.50 10.50
C LYS A 206 -4.53 12.51 11.67
N ASP A 207 -5.67 11.83 11.80
CA ASP A 207 -5.94 10.98 12.96
C ASP A 207 -5.58 9.50 12.69
N ASN A 208 -5.59 9.09 11.41
CA ASN A 208 -5.42 7.69 10.99
C ASN A 208 -4.16 7.45 10.16
N CYS A 209 -3.30 8.46 9.98
CA CYS A 209 -1.99 8.31 9.33
C CYS A 209 -0.87 9.01 10.10
N SER A 210 -0.57 8.46 11.26
CA SER A 210 0.62 8.74 12.05
C SER A 210 1.22 7.44 12.60
N GLY A 211 2.51 7.44 12.94
CA GLY A 211 3.20 6.27 13.49
C GLY A 211 2.55 5.64 14.74
N SER A 212 1.65 6.37 15.42
CA SER A 212 0.88 5.90 16.58
C SER A 212 -0.59 5.54 16.26
N SER A 213 -1.01 5.59 15.01
CA SER A 213 -2.41 5.36 14.57
C SER A 213 -2.61 4.01 13.90
N ASN A 214 -3.83 3.76 13.38
CA ASN A 214 -4.14 2.51 12.68
C ASN A 214 -3.53 2.40 11.26
N GLY A 215 -3.21 3.51 10.60
CA GLY A 215 -2.65 3.53 9.23
C GLY A 215 -3.68 3.54 8.10
N TYR A 216 -4.98 3.49 8.39
CA TYR A 216 -6.02 3.39 7.36
C TYR A 216 -6.10 4.66 6.50
N GLY A 217 -5.84 5.83 7.08
CA GLY A 217 -5.90 7.12 6.40
C GLY A 217 -4.66 7.46 5.56
N CYS A 218 -3.71 6.53 5.40
CA CYS A 218 -2.45 6.83 4.70
C CYS A 218 -2.54 6.74 3.18
N THR A 219 -3.54 6.06 2.63
CA THR A 219 -3.63 5.76 1.19
C THR A 219 -3.58 7.02 0.32
N ALA A 220 -4.39 8.03 0.63
CA ALA A 220 -4.46 9.25 -0.15
C ALA A 220 -3.12 9.96 -0.20
N TRP A 221 -2.39 9.99 0.93
CA TRP A 221 -1.09 10.63 1.01
C TRP A 221 -0.08 9.99 0.06
N VAL A 222 0.03 8.65 0.10
CA VAL A 222 0.97 7.91 -0.76
C VAL A 222 0.68 8.15 -2.24
N ILE A 223 -0.59 8.20 -2.63
CA ILE A 223 -0.98 8.41 -4.04
C ILE A 223 -0.70 9.85 -4.49
N LEU A 224 -1.13 10.83 -3.69
CA LEU A 224 -1.09 12.25 -4.08
C LEU A 224 0.29 12.88 -3.87
N LYS A 225 0.97 12.56 -2.77
CA LYS A 225 2.31 13.09 -2.44
C LYS A 225 3.46 12.20 -2.90
N SER A 226 3.17 10.96 -3.32
CA SER A 226 4.17 10.04 -3.88
C SER A 226 5.28 9.67 -2.89
N ASN A 227 5.00 9.66 -1.59
CA ASN A 227 5.95 9.32 -0.54
C ASN A 227 5.25 8.65 0.65
N MET A 228 6.04 8.12 1.58
CA MET A 228 5.58 7.54 2.84
C MET A 228 6.19 8.29 4.04
N ASP A 229 6.37 9.61 3.92
CA ASP A 229 7.12 10.41 4.89
C ASP A 229 6.47 10.45 6.28
N TYR A 230 5.17 10.14 6.38
CA TYR A 230 4.47 9.97 7.66
C TYR A 230 5.05 8.85 8.54
N LEU A 231 5.85 7.95 7.97
CA LEU A 231 6.62 6.94 8.70
C LEU A 231 7.82 7.53 9.45
N HIS A 232 8.32 8.68 9.01
CA HIS A 232 9.60 9.23 9.44
C HIS A 232 9.48 10.55 10.22
N CYS A 233 8.39 11.28 10.05
CA CYS A 233 8.18 12.53 10.79
C CYS A 233 6.71 12.89 10.99
N SER A 234 6.48 13.78 11.96
CA SER A 234 5.18 14.35 12.28
C SER A 234 5.01 15.77 11.71
N GLY A 235 3.77 16.27 11.80
CA GLY A 235 3.38 17.60 11.35
C GLY A 235 3.27 17.74 9.84
N LEU A 236 2.93 16.65 9.15
CA LEU A 236 2.67 16.67 7.72
C LEU A 236 1.25 17.20 7.46
N GLU A 237 1.10 18.02 6.43
CA GLU A 237 -0.15 18.70 6.08
C GLU A 237 -0.38 18.70 4.56
N TRP A 238 -1.64 18.62 4.14
CA TRP A 238 -2.03 18.60 2.72
C TRP A 238 -1.54 19.83 1.94
N ASN A 239 -1.75 21.01 2.53
CA ASN A 239 -1.41 22.33 1.98
C ASN A 239 -0.18 22.96 2.65
N GLY A 240 0.68 22.13 3.27
CA GLY A 240 1.81 22.61 4.06
C GLY A 240 3.04 21.71 3.89
N LYS A 241 3.64 21.31 5.01
CA LYS A 241 4.80 20.43 5.03
C LYS A 241 4.41 19.04 4.51
N ASP A 242 4.90 18.66 3.33
CA ASP A 242 4.56 17.38 2.70
C ASP A 242 5.74 16.41 2.54
N ARG A 243 6.91 16.83 3.05
CA ARG A 243 8.08 15.98 3.20
C ARG A 243 8.74 16.17 4.54
N CYS A 244 9.41 15.12 5.01
CA CYS A 244 10.29 15.23 6.15
C CYS A 244 11.50 16.10 5.78
N ILE A 245 11.92 16.95 6.72
CA ILE A 245 13.20 17.64 6.62
C ILE A 245 14.27 16.60 6.91
N VAL A 246 14.61 15.81 5.90
CA VAL A 246 15.87 15.07 5.91
C VAL A 246 16.94 16.13 5.77
N LEU A 247 17.85 16.25 6.75
CA LEU A 247 19.06 17.06 6.61
C LEU A 247 19.63 16.82 5.20
N LYS A 248 19.73 17.88 4.38
CA LYS A 248 20.13 17.89 2.95
C LYS A 248 21.53 17.30 2.70
N ASN A 249 21.79 16.05 3.07
CA ASN A 249 23.08 15.39 2.95
C ASN A 249 23.03 14.08 2.14
N SER A 250 21.88 13.66 1.61
CA SER A 250 21.86 12.62 0.58
C SER A 250 21.80 13.27 -0.81
N LYS A 251 22.90 13.17 -1.56
CA LYS A 251 23.04 13.57 -2.97
C LYS A 251 22.19 12.73 -3.94
N TYR A 252 21.11 12.11 -3.48
CA TYR A 252 20.27 11.21 -4.28
C TYR A 252 18.81 11.65 -4.21
N ASP A 253 18.56 12.92 -4.58
CA ASP A 253 17.25 13.32 -5.08
C ASP A 253 17.15 12.84 -6.53
N SER A 254 16.46 11.71 -6.74
CA SER A 254 16.09 11.23 -8.07
C SER A 254 14.66 11.65 -8.35
N SER A 255 14.50 12.93 -8.64
CA SER A 255 13.37 13.49 -9.39
C SER A 255 13.57 13.16 -10.87
N LEU A 256 13.15 11.95 -11.25
CA LEU A 256 12.72 11.55 -12.59
C LEU A 256 11.51 10.62 -12.43
#